data_AF-A0A396QDD6-F1
#
_entry.id   AF-A0A396QDD6-F1
#
_cell.length_a   1.000
_cell.length_b   1.000
_cell.length_c   1.000
_cell.angle_alpha   90.00
_cell.angle_beta   90.00
_cell.angle_gamma   90.00
#
_symmetry.space_group_name_H-M   'P 1'
#
loop_
_entity.id
_entity.type
_entity.pdbx_description
1 polymer ?
#
loop_
_entity_poly.entity_id
_entity_poly.type
_entity_poly.pdbx_seq_one_letter_code
_entity_poly.pdbx_strand_id
1 'polypeptide(L)'
;MKKKHCHIKEDTMGLPVLIYGKSGSGKSRSLKFFDENEIVLLNTERKELPFRKRFRKTGASDDINQIITTINKNPEKVYVIDDAGYIMTHLFMSQHRNKKGNASFEMYDDIADAMYGLVKRIKTDVTDPDKIVYIMFHEDTDDFGISRLRTIGKQLDRKVCLEGMVTICIRCMSENGNHFFRTVTDGSDITKTPEDMFEAPEIENNLKLVDDTIRDFYGWEKYKSKEDKQS
;
A
#
# COMPACT_ATOMS: atom_id res chain seq x y z
N MET A 1 -23.04 39.17 10.95
CA MET A 1 -23.45 37.86 10.39
C MET A 1 -22.25 36.92 10.45
N LYS A 2 -22.27 35.90 11.32
CA LYS A 2 -21.19 34.89 11.40
C LYS A 2 -21.36 33.89 10.25
N LYS A 3 -20.42 33.88 9.30
CA LYS A 3 -20.35 32.82 8.27
C LYS A 3 -20.03 31.50 8.98
N LYS A 4 -21.01 30.61 9.05
CA LYS A 4 -20.81 29.21 9.41
C LYS A 4 -19.92 28.58 8.34
N HIS A 5 -18.68 28.29 8.67
CA HIS A 5 -17.86 27.41 7.84
C HIS A 5 -18.46 26.01 7.97
N CYS A 6 -18.98 25.50 6.86
CA CYS A 6 -19.39 24.11 6.76
C CYS A 6 -18.12 23.26 6.75
N HIS A 7 -17.73 22.73 7.91
CA HIS A 7 -16.70 21.71 7.98
C HIS A 7 -17.34 20.39 7.56
N ILE A 8 -17.26 20.07 6.26
CA ILE A 8 -17.44 18.69 5.81
C ILE A 8 -16.17 17.96 6.23
N LYS A 9 -16.15 17.42 7.44
CA LYS A 9 -15.18 16.37 7.80
C LYS A 9 -15.66 15.09 7.12
N GLU A 10 -15.15 14.82 5.93
CA GLU A 10 -14.99 13.41 5.53
C GLU A 10 -13.88 12.88 6.42
N ASP A 11 -14.26 12.33 7.58
CA ASP A 11 -13.30 11.58 8.41
C ASP A 11 -12.83 10.40 7.55
N THR A 12 -11.58 10.44 7.08
CA THR A 12 -10.96 9.28 6.43
C THR A 12 -10.90 8.16 7.45
N MET A 13 -11.59 7.06 7.18
CA MET A 13 -11.81 6.01 8.17
C MET A 13 -10.67 4.96 8.21
N GLY A 14 -9.77 4.98 7.23
CA GLY A 14 -8.49 4.27 7.23
C GLY A 14 -7.50 4.95 6.28
N LEU A 15 -6.19 4.83 6.55
CA LEU A 15 -5.14 5.50 5.79
C LEU A 15 -4.44 4.53 4.83
N PRO A 16 -4.72 4.58 3.51
CA PRO A 16 -3.94 3.85 2.53
C PRO A 16 -2.59 4.53 2.27
N VAL A 17 -1.51 3.77 2.30
CA VAL A 17 -0.15 4.22 1.99
C VAL A 17 0.43 3.32 0.90
N LEU A 18 0.90 3.91 -0.20
CA LEU A 18 1.56 3.15 -1.27
C LEU A 18 3.04 3.00 -1.00
N ILE A 19 3.54 1.77 -1.03
CA ILE A 19 4.97 1.46 -1.06
C ILE A 19 5.27 0.82 -2.41
N TYR A 20 6.07 1.47 -3.24
CA TYR A 20 6.30 1.00 -4.61
C TYR A 20 7.79 0.91 -4.95
N GLY A 21 8.17 0.12 -5.94
CA GLY A 21 9.57 0.00 -6.36
C GLY A 21 9.85 -1.27 -7.15
N LYS A 22 11.05 -1.36 -7.75
CA LYS A 22 11.43 -2.52 -8.58
C LYS A 22 11.40 -3.83 -7.82
N SER A 23 11.36 -4.94 -8.54
CA SER A 23 11.63 -6.24 -7.93
C SER A 23 13.04 -6.24 -7.33
N GLY A 24 13.21 -6.83 -6.15
CA GLY A 24 14.48 -6.80 -5.41
C GLY A 24 14.81 -5.48 -4.71
N SER A 25 13.97 -4.45 -4.78
CA SER A 25 14.31 -3.14 -4.19
C SER A 25 14.25 -3.10 -2.66
N GLY A 26 13.65 -4.11 -2.01
CA GLY A 26 13.58 -4.20 -0.55
C GLY A 26 12.21 -3.92 0.07
N LYS A 27 11.12 -3.93 -0.72
CA LYS A 27 9.75 -3.72 -0.21
C LYS A 27 9.40 -4.67 0.93
N SER A 28 9.44 -5.98 0.72
CA SER A 28 9.19 -6.95 1.79
C SER A 28 10.27 -6.90 2.87
N ARG A 29 11.54 -6.62 2.53
CA ARG A 29 12.66 -6.50 3.49
C ARG A 29 12.39 -5.46 4.57
N SER A 30 11.73 -4.34 4.24
CA SER A 30 11.47 -3.26 5.19
C SER A 30 10.55 -3.65 6.34
N LEU A 31 9.87 -4.80 6.24
CA LEU A 31 8.99 -5.32 7.28
C LEU A 31 9.76 -5.89 8.48
N LYS A 32 11.04 -6.25 8.33
CA LYS A 32 11.84 -6.95 9.37
C LYS A 32 11.92 -6.20 10.72
N PHE A 33 11.64 -4.90 10.71
CA PHE A 33 11.75 -4.00 11.85
C PHE A 33 10.49 -3.99 12.73
N PHE A 34 9.34 -4.45 12.22
CA PHE A 34 8.16 -4.70 13.04
C PHE A 34 8.36 -5.95 13.89
N ASP A 35 7.77 -5.97 15.07
CA ASP A 35 7.66 -7.16 15.90
C ASP A 35 6.58 -8.13 15.41
N GLU A 36 6.68 -9.38 15.87
CA GLU A 36 5.91 -10.50 15.32
C GLU A 36 4.38 -10.32 15.46
N ASN A 37 3.95 -9.46 16.39
CA ASN A 37 2.55 -9.15 16.69
C ASN A 37 2.12 -7.75 16.26
N GLU A 38 2.99 -6.94 15.65
CA GLU A 38 2.67 -5.54 15.33
C GLU A 38 1.87 -5.38 14.04
N ILE A 39 1.91 -6.36 13.13
CA ILE A 39 1.25 -6.24 11.84
C ILE A 39 0.35 -7.42 11.53
N VAL A 40 -0.62 -7.18 10.65
CA VAL A 40 -1.32 -8.22 9.90
C VAL A 40 -0.80 -8.20 8.45
N LEU A 41 -0.16 -9.29 8.03
CA LEU A 41 0.39 -9.44 6.69
C LEU A 41 -0.58 -10.21 5.78
N LEU A 42 -1.04 -9.56 4.70
CA LEU A 42 -1.76 -10.16 3.59
C LEU A 42 -0.77 -10.40 2.44
N ASN A 43 -0.17 -11.59 2.43
CA ASN A 43 0.83 -12.02 1.47
C ASN A 43 0.17 -12.68 0.25
N THR A 44 -0.22 -11.87 -0.75
CA THR A 44 -1.03 -12.29 -1.91
C THR A 44 -0.39 -13.43 -2.71
N GLU A 45 0.92 -13.31 -2.97
CA GLU A 45 1.71 -14.28 -3.75
C GLU A 45 2.28 -15.41 -2.88
N ARG A 46 2.03 -15.40 -1.56
CA ARG A 46 2.44 -16.44 -0.61
C ARG A 46 3.96 -16.74 -0.64
N LYS A 47 4.78 -15.72 -0.90
CA LYS A 47 6.25 -15.85 -0.95
C LYS A 47 6.84 -15.81 0.45
N GLU A 48 7.88 -16.59 0.69
CA GLU A 48 8.63 -16.51 1.95
C GLU A 48 9.22 -15.11 2.15
N LEU A 49 9.17 -14.63 3.41
CA LEU A 49 9.78 -13.34 3.77
C LEU A 49 11.31 -13.43 3.68
N PRO A 50 11.99 -12.38 3.19
CA PRO A 50 13.45 -12.38 2.96
C PRO A 50 14.28 -12.21 4.25
N PHE A 51 13.70 -12.50 5.42
CA PHE A 51 14.33 -12.42 6.73
C PHE A 51 13.79 -13.54 7.63
N ARG A 52 14.41 -13.80 8.78
CA ARG A 52 14.09 -14.97 9.64
C ARG A 52 12.81 -14.83 10.49
N LYS A 53 12.51 -13.61 10.97
CA LYS A 53 11.30 -13.31 11.76
C LYS A 53 10.04 -13.72 11.00
N ARG A 54 9.00 -14.19 11.71
CA ARG A 54 7.70 -14.55 11.12
C ARG A 54 6.58 -13.86 11.89
N PHE A 55 5.69 -13.18 11.18
CA PHE A 55 4.53 -12.53 11.81
C PHE A 55 3.48 -13.56 12.19
N ARG A 56 2.90 -13.41 13.38
CA ARG A 56 1.88 -14.34 13.89
C ARG A 56 0.58 -14.27 13.10
N LYS A 57 0.27 -13.10 12.54
CA LYS A 57 -0.95 -12.86 11.74
C LYS A 57 -0.59 -12.68 10.27
N THR A 58 -0.55 -13.80 9.56
CA THR A 58 -0.32 -13.83 8.11
C THR A 58 -1.48 -14.53 7.40
N GLY A 59 -1.91 -14.01 6.26
CA GLY A 59 -2.91 -14.61 5.37
C GLY A 59 -2.67 -14.22 3.92
N ALA A 60 -3.57 -14.63 3.02
CA ALA A 60 -3.53 -14.28 1.61
C ALA A 60 -4.96 -14.22 1.05
N SER A 61 -5.29 -13.20 0.28
CA SER A 61 -6.57 -13.11 -0.44
C SER A 61 -6.44 -12.14 -1.61
N ASP A 62 -7.10 -12.46 -2.71
CA ASP A 62 -7.31 -11.56 -3.85
C ASP A 62 -8.72 -10.92 -3.82
N ASP A 63 -9.56 -11.32 -2.86
CA ASP A 63 -10.93 -10.81 -2.70
C ASP A 63 -10.93 -9.56 -1.81
N ILE A 64 -11.29 -8.42 -2.41
CA ILE A 64 -11.32 -7.12 -1.72
C ILE A 64 -12.27 -7.14 -0.51
N ASN A 65 -13.42 -7.83 -0.57
CA ASN A 65 -14.32 -7.94 0.58
C ASN A 65 -13.66 -8.68 1.74
N GLN A 66 -12.94 -9.76 1.45
CA GLN A 66 -12.23 -10.53 2.47
C GLN A 66 -11.06 -9.74 3.07
N ILE A 67 -10.34 -8.97 2.25
CA ILE A 67 -9.27 -8.06 2.70
C ILE A 67 -9.84 -7.04 3.69
N ILE A 68 -10.87 -6.30 3.30
CA ILE A 68 -11.49 -5.27 4.15
C ILE A 68 -12.11 -5.89 5.42
N THR A 69 -12.75 -7.04 5.30
CA THR A 69 -13.30 -7.77 6.45
C THR A 69 -12.19 -8.18 7.43
N THR A 70 -11.05 -8.67 6.92
CA THR A 70 -9.89 -9.03 7.72
C THR A 70 -9.32 -7.82 8.44
N ILE A 71 -9.21 -6.68 7.74
CA ILE A 71 -8.75 -5.42 8.33
C ILE A 71 -9.66 -5.00 9.48
N ASN A 72 -10.98 -5.01 9.30
CA ASN A 72 -11.92 -4.57 10.33
C ASN A 72 -12.00 -5.51 11.54
N LYS A 73 -11.88 -6.83 11.33
CA LYS A 73 -11.96 -7.83 12.41
C LYS A 73 -10.73 -7.84 13.33
N ASN A 74 -9.58 -7.39 12.84
CA ASN A 74 -8.35 -7.41 13.61
C ASN A 74 -8.15 -6.13 14.43
N PRO A 75 -7.65 -6.23 15.67
CA PRO A 75 -7.40 -5.07 16.53
C PRO A 75 -6.08 -4.35 16.20
N GLU A 76 -5.19 -4.93 15.38
CA GLU A 76 -3.95 -4.30 14.96
C GLU A 76 -4.22 -3.02 14.18
N LYS A 77 -3.24 -2.11 14.22
CA LYS A 77 -3.33 -0.81 13.54
C LYS A 77 -2.49 -0.73 12.27
N VAL A 78 -1.70 -1.77 11.98
CA VAL A 78 -0.80 -1.82 10.84
C VAL A 78 -1.11 -3.05 9.99
N TYR A 79 -1.47 -2.80 8.74
CA TYR A 79 -1.79 -3.84 7.75
C TYR A 79 -0.87 -3.68 6.57
N VAL A 80 -0.39 -4.81 6.04
CA VAL A 80 0.48 -4.83 4.85
C VAL A 80 -0.12 -5.77 3.82
N ILE A 81 -0.33 -5.29 2.60
CA ILE A 81 -0.70 -6.09 1.44
C ILE A 81 0.55 -6.22 0.56
N ASP A 82 1.19 -7.39 0.57
CA ASP A 82 2.45 -7.67 -0.13
C ASP A 82 2.30 -8.88 -1.07
N ASP A 83 2.22 -8.74 -2.38
CA ASP A 83 2.24 -7.54 -3.22
C ASP A 83 0.85 -7.37 -3.86
N ALA A 84 0.22 -6.20 -3.71
CA ALA A 84 -1.12 -5.95 -4.20
C ALA A 84 -1.24 -6.01 -5.73
N GLY A 85 -0.15 -5.82 -6.47
CA GLY A 85 -0.10 -5.99 -7.92
C GLY A 85 -0.39 -7.43 -8.37
N TYR A 86 -0.21 -8.42 -7.48
CA TYR A 86 -0.54 -9.80 -7.78
C TYR A 86 -2.05 -10.09 -7.76
N ILE A 87 -2.87 -9.29 -7.05
CA ILE A 87 -4.34 -9.40 -7.13
C ILE A 87 -4.80 -9.22 -8.58
N MET A 88 -4.29 -8.17 -9.22
CA MET A 88 -4.51 -7.89 -10.64
C MET A 88 -3.92 -8.99 -11.54
N THR A 89 -2.75 -9.52 -11.21
CA THR A 89 -2.13 -10.61 -11.95
C THR A 89 -2.96 -11.89 -11.91
N HIS A 90 -3.47 -12.28 -10.75
CA HIS A 90 -4.32 -13.45 -10.58
C HIS A 90 -5.65 -13.31 -11.32
N LEU A 91 -6.29 -12.13 -11.22
CA LEU A 91 -7.52 -11.82 -11.96
C LEU A 91 -7.30 -11.93 -13.47
N PHE A 92 -6.24 -11.32 -14.00
CA PHE A 92 -5.89 -11.45 -15.42
C PHE A 92 -5.64 -12.91 -15.81
N MET A 93 -4.79 -13.61 -15.06
CA MET A 93 -4.38 -14.97 -15.38
C MET A 93 -5.56 -15.96 -15.33
N SER A 94 -6.53 -15.77 -14.45
CA SER A 94 -7.74 -16.61 -14.39
C SER A 94 -8.68 -16.45 -15.59
N GLN A 95 -8.63 -15.31 -16.29
CA GLN A 95 -9.58 -14.96 -17.35
C GLN A 95 -8.98 -14.91 -18.76
N HIS A 96 -7.67 -14.64 -18.91
CA HIS A 96 -7.04 -14.26 -20.18
C HIS A 96 -7.18 -15.30 -21.32
N ARG A 97 -7.26 -16.60 -21.02
CA ARG A 97 -7.31 -17.66 -22.07
C ARG A 97 -8.66 -17.74 -22.77
N ASN A 98 -9.74 -17.33 -22.09
CA ASN A 98 -11.12 -17.60 -22.53
C ASN A 98 -11.81 -16.36 -23.10
N LYS A 99 -11.21 -15.18 -23.02
CA LYS A 99 -11.82 -13.91 -23.44
C LYS A 99 -11.20 -13.38 -24.74
N LYS A 100 -12.01 -13.25 -25.80
CA LYS A 100 -11.68 -12.61 -27.08
C LYS A 100 -12.64 -11.46 -27.38
N GLY A 101 -12.20 -10.46 -28.14
CA GLY A 101 -13.05 -9.33 -28.53
C GLY A 101 -13.53 -8.53 -27.32
N ASN A 102 -14.84 -8.24 -27.25
CA ASN A 102 -15.45 -7.44 -26.16
C ASN A 102 -15.20 -8.04 -24.77
N ALA A 103 -15.15 -9.37 -24.65
CA ALA A 103 -14.87 -10.04 -23.38
C ALA A 103 -13.50 -9.65 -22.80
N SER A 104 -12.50 -9.35 -23.65
CA SER A 104 -11.19 -8.91 -23.18
C SER A 104 -11.26 -7.53 -22.49
N PHE A 105 -12.17 -6.65 -22.92
CA PHE A 105 -12.37 -5.34 -22.28
C PHE A 105 -13.01 -5.48 -20.90
N GLU A 106 -14.03 -6.32 -20.77
CA GLU A 106 -14.68 -6.60 -19.47
C GLU A 106 -13.69 -7.12 -18.42
N MET A 107 -12.72 -7.96 -18.81
CA MET A 107 -11.67 -8.41 -17.89
C MET A 107 -10.78 -7.25 -17.39
N TYR A 108 -10.42 -6.30 -18.26
CA TYR A 108 -9.65 -5.13 -17.81
C TYR A 108 -10.48 -4.22 -16.90
N ASP A 109 -11.79 -4.18 -17.10
CA ASP A 109 -12.73 -3.43 -16.25
C ASP A 109 -12.85 -4.09 -14.88
N ASP A 110 -12.97 -5.42 -14.82
CA ASP A 110 -12.97 -6.17 -13.56
C ASP A 110 -11.68 -5.92 -12.75
N ILE A 111 -10.53 -5.89 -13.43
CA ILE A 111 -9.23 -5.58 -12.80
C ILE A 111 -9.21 -4.13 -12.30
N ALA A 112 -9.68 -3.17 -13.12
CA ALA A 112 -9.76 -1.77 -12.74
C ALA A 112 -10.63 -1.56 -11.50
N ASP A 113 -11.80 -2.17 -11.48
CA ASP A 113 -12.76 -2.11 -10.37
C ASP A 113 -12.20 -2.74 -9.10
N ALA A 114 -11.48 -3.86 -9.21
CA ALA A 114 -10.80 -4.47 -8.06
C ALA A 114 -9.74 -3.54 -7.45
N MET A 115 -8.86 -2.96 -8.26
CA MET A 115 -7.77 -2.11 -7.76
C MET A 115 -8.29 -0.77 -7.24
N TYR A 116 -9.21 -0.13 -7.96
CA TYR A 116 -9.90 1.07 -7.50
C TYR A 116 -10.67 0.80 -6.20
N GLY A 117 -11.41 -0.32 -6.18
CA GLY A 117 -12.20 -0.78 -5.04
C GLY A 117 -11.36 -1.03 -3.79
N LEU A 118 -10.16 -1.61 -3.93
CA LEU A 118 -9.23 -1.79 -2.82
C LEU A 118 -8.90 -0.47 -2.12
N VAL A 119 -8.38 0.51 -2.87
CA VAL A 119 -7.96 1.79 -2.29
C VAL A 119 -9.16 2.59 -1.79
N LYS A 120 -10.26 2.62 -2.55
CA LYS A 120 -11.50 3.31 -2.13
C LYS A 120 -12.02 2.76 -0.82
N ARG A 121 -12.15 1.44 -0.70
CA ARG A 121 -12.75 0.79 0.47
C ARG A 121 -11.87 0.83 1.70
N ILE A 122 -10.54 0.91 1.53
CA ILE A 122 -9.67 1.24 2.68
C ILE A 122 -10.07 2.60 3.28
N LYS A 123 -10.42 3.58 2.45
CA LYS A 123 -10.78 4.93 2.91
C LYS A 123 -12.21 5.01 3.48
N THR A 124 -13.14 4.21 2.95
CA THR A 124 -14.58 4.33 3.25
C THR A 124 -15.12 3.26 4.18
N ASP A 125 -14.55 2.05 4.17
CA ASP A 125 -15.13 0.87 4.83
C ASP A 125 -14.29 0.38 6.01
N VAL A 126 -13.01 0.75 6.10
CA VAL A 126 -12.22 0.49 7.31
C VAL A 126 -12.81 1.33 8.44
N THR A 127 -13.15 0.73 9.58
CA THR A 127 -13.97 1.41 10.59
C THR A 127 -13.17 2.20 11.63
N ASP A 128 -11.85 2.07 11.62
CA ASP A 128 -10.94 2.56 12.64
C ASP A 128 -9.89 3.47 12.00
N PRO A 129 -9.98 4.80 12.21
CA PRO A 129 -9.19 5.80 11.47
C PRO A 129 -7.69 5.72 11.74
N ASP A 130 -7.27 5.09 12.83
CA ASP A 130 -5.85 4.93 13.18
C ASP A 130 -5.18 3.75 12.47
N LYS A 131 -5.94 3.03 11.62
CA LYS A 131 -5.43 1.91 10.82
C LYS A 131 -4.72 2.42 9.56
N ILE A 132 -3.45 2.06 9.45
CA ILE A 132 -2.64 2.29 8.26
C ILE A 132 -2.60 0.99 7.46
N VAL A 133 -2.92 1.09 6.17
CA VAL A 133 -2.88 -0.04 5.23
C VAL A 133 -1.80 0.26 4.19
N TYR A 134 -0.65 -0.40 4.33
CA TYR A 134 0.44 -0.35 3.37
C TYR A 134 0.13 -1.28 2.21
N ILE A 135 0.06 -0.70 1.00
CA ILE A 135 -0.23 -1.42 -0.22
C ILE A 135 1.04 -1.45 -1.05
N MET A 136 1.65 -2.63 -1.16
CA MET A 136 2.92 -2.78 -1.87
C MET A 136 2.70 -3.06 -3.35
N PHE A 137 3.44 -2.37 -4.20
CA PHE A 137 3.40 -2.59 -5.65
C PHE A 137 4.80 -2.67 -6.25
N HIS A 138 4.93 -3.45 -7.32
CA HIS A 138 6.02 -3.27 -8.25
C HIS A 138 5.86 -1.98 -9.06
N GLU A 139 6.98 -1.35 -9.39
CA GLU A 139 7.02 -0.27 -10.37
C GLU A 139 7.40 -0.79 -11.76
N ASP A 140 7.09 0.00 -12.77
CA ASP A 140 7.68 -0.08 -14.10
C ASP A 140 8.05 1.31 -14.60
N THR A 141 8.86 1.36 -15.65
CA THR A 141 9.29 2.61 -16.28
C THR A 141 8.55 2.77 -17.61
N ASP A 142 7.87 3.89 -17.80
CA ASP A 142 7.18 4.18 -19.06
C ASP A 142 8.13 4.57 -20.19
N ASP A 143 7.59 4.76 -21.38
CA ASP A 143 8.35 5.12 -22.59
C ASP A 143 9.11 6.46 -22.45
N PHE A 144 8.77 7.30 -21.46
CA PHE A 144 9.41 8.58 -21.17
C PHE A 144 10.41 8.51 -20.02
N GLY A 145 10.66 7.33 -19.46
CA GLY A 145 11.56 7.15 -18.31
C GLY A 145 10.91 7.43 -16.96
N ILE A 146 9.59 7.66 -16.91
CA ILE A 146 8.87 7.97 -15.67
C ILE A 146 8.49 6.67 -14.96
N SER A 147 8.79 6.61 -13.66
CA SER A 147 8.47 5.46 -12.82
C SER A 147 7.02 5.50 -12.38
N ARG A 148 6.26 4.44 -12.65
CA ARG A 148 4.83 4.30 -12.32
C ARG A 148 4.55 2.95 -11.69
N LEU A 149 3.38 2.79 -11.09
CA LEU A 149 2.93 1.47 -10.64
C LEU A 149 2.85 0.52 -11.84
N ARG A 150 3.34 -0.70 -11.66
CA ARG A 150 3.21 -1.75 -12.66
C ARG A 150 1.77 -2.24 -12.68
N THR A 151 1.09 -2.00 -13.79
CA THR A 151 -0.27 -2.47 -14.04
C THR A 151 -0.28 -3.51 -15.17
N ILE A 152 -1.45 -4.11 -15.41
CA ILE A 152 -1.66 -5.04 -16.52
C ILE A 152 -2.53 -4.38 -17.58
N GLY A 153 -1.90 -4.12 -18.73
CA GLY A 153 -2.55 -3.62 -19.94
C GLY A 153 -2.72 -2.10 -19.97
N LYS A 154 -2.36 -1.49 -21.12
CA LYS A 154 -2.44 -0.04 -21.35
C LYS A 154 -3.84 0.56 -21.12
N GLN A 155 -4.89 -0.26 -21.15
CA GLN A 155 -6.25 0.21 -20.89
C GLN A 155 -6.50 0.51 -19.41
N LEU A 156 -5.91 -0.27 -18.52
CA LEU A 156 -6.03 -0.07 -17.08
C LEU A 156 -5.35 1.23 -16.65
N ASP A 157 -4.15 1.51 -17.19
CA ASP A 157 -3.41 2.76 -16.95
C ASP A 157 -4.22 4.01 -17.26
N ARG A 158 -5.12 3.92 -18.24
CA ARG A 158 -5.97 5.05 -18.65
C ARG A 158 -7.20 5.22 -17.77
N LYS A 159 -7.62 4.17 -17.04
CA LYS A 159 -8.85 4.16 -16.25
C LYS A 159 -8.61 4.48 -14.78
N VAL A 160 -7.49 4.03 -14.20
CA VAL A 160 -7.26 4.13 -12.76
C VAL A 160 -5.86 4.67 -12.46
N CYS A 161 -5.82 5.83 -11.82
CA CYS A 161 -4.63 6.47 -11.24
C CYS A 161 -4.67 6.23 -9.73
N LEU A 162 -4.09 5.11 -9.26
CA LEU A 162 -4.16 4.69 -7.85
C LEU A 162 -3.37 5.63 -6.95
N GLU A 163 -2.22 6.12 -7.42
CA GLU A 163 -1.41 7.11 -6.72
C GLU A 163 -2.21 8.39 -6.47
N GLY A 164 -3.10 8.79 -7.39
CA GLY A 164 -4.00 9.93 -7.20
C GLY A 164 -5.01 9.75 -6.06
N MET A 165 -5.22 8.53 -5.58
CA MET A 165 -6.22 8.21 -4.55
C MET A 165 -5.65 8.23 -3.13
N VAL A 166 -4.33 8.26 -2.97
CA VAL A 166 -3.62 8.27 -1.69
C VAL A 166 -2.87 9.58 -1.46
N THR A 167 -2.59 9.90 -0.20
CA THR A 167 -1.77 11.07 0.17
C THR A 167 -0.28 10.74 0.19
N ILE A 168 0.07 9.47 0.46
CA ILE A 168 1.44 9.03 0.74
C ILE A 168 1.83 7.91 -0.24
N CYS A 169 2.86 8.15 -1.04
CA CYS A 169 3.55 7.20 -1.91
C CYS A 169 5.05 7.24 -1.61
N ILE A 170 5.62 6.15 -1.13
CA ILE A 170 7.05 6.05 -0.80
C ILE A 170 7.71 5.05 -1.73
N ARG A 171 8.82 5.45 -2.36
CA ARG A 171 9.53 4.62 -3.32
C ARG A 171 10.66 3.85 -2.65
N CYS A 172 10.65 2.54 -2.82
CA CYS A 172 11.67 1.62 -2.33
C CYS A 172 12.74 1.44 -3.41
N MET A 173 13.95 1.86 -3.06
CA MET A 173 15.12 1.89 -3.94
C MET A 173 16.19 0.90 -3.45
N SER A 174 16.95 0.37 -4.41
CA SER A 174 18.18 -0.34 -4.10
C SER A 174 19.30 0.07 -5.03
N GLU A 175 20.41 0.50 -4.45
CA GLU A 175 21.60 0.94 -5.16
C GLU A 175 22.83 0.36 -4.45
N ASN A 176 23.72 -0.29 -5.21
CA ASN A 176 24.96 -0.87 -4.70
C ASN A 176 24.79 -1.79 -3.47
N GLY A 177 23.69 -2.55 -3.42
CA GLY A 177 23.37 -3.46 -2.31
C GLY A 177 22.75 -2.79 -1.08
N ASN A 178 22.64 -1.46 -1.07
CA ASN A 178 21.90 -0.73 -0.05
C ASN A 178 20.42 -0.65 -0.42
N HIS A 179 19.55 -0.65 0.59
CA HIS A 179 18.11 -0.49 0.44
C HIS A 179 17.67 0.75 1.22
N PHE A 180 16.94 1.65 0.57
CA PHE A 180 16.44 2.89 1.18
C PHE A 180 15.06 3.23 0.63
N PHE A 181 14.38 4.16 1.29
CA PHE A 181 13.14 4.75 0.82
C PHE A 181 13.39 6.19 0.36
N ARG A 182 12.84 6.57 -0.79
CA ARG A 182 12.66 7.97 -1.19
C ARG A 182 11.29 8.46 -0.74
N THR A 183 11.30 9.61 -0.07
CA THR A 183 10.11 10.26 0.50
C THR A 183 9.67 11.47 -0.33
N VAL A 184 10.57 12.01 -1.17
CA VAL A 184 10.32 13.13 -2.08
C VAL A 184 10.55 12.67 -3.51
N THR A 185 9.75 13.19 -4.44
CA THR A 185 9.92 12.92 -5.88
C THR A 185 11.18 13.58 -6.44
N ASP A 186 11.81 12.91 -7.41
CA ASP A 186 12.86 13.50 -8.26
C ASP A 186 12.29 14.15 -9.54
N GLY A 187 10.96 14.24 -9.66
CA GLY A 187 10.25 14.75 -10.83
C GLY A 187 10.00 13.70 -11.92
N SER A 188 10.52 12.48 -11.76
CA SER A 188 10.37 11.37 -12.71
C SER A 188 9.70 10.13 -12.09
N ASP A 189 8.98 10.30 -10.99
CA ASP A 189 8.26 9.24 -10.29
C ASP A 189 6.97 9.74 -9.64
N ILE A 190 6.26 8.85 -8.92
CA ILE A 190 5.00 9.15 -8.24
C ILE A 190 5.16 9.36 -6.73
N THR A 191 6.40 9.54 -6.25
CA THR A 191 6.70 9.68 -4.82
C THR A 191 6.04 10.94 -4.29
N LYS A 192 5.33 10.83 -3.17
CA LYS A 192 4.75 11.98 -2.49
C LYS A 192 4.55 11.70 -1.03
N THR A 193 4.94 12.65 -0.20
CA THR A 193 4.60 12.71 1.22
C THR A 193 4.20 14.16 1.51
N PRO A 194 3.41 14.44 2.55
CA PRO A 194 3.25 15.79 3.05
C PRO A 194 4.61 16.45 3.31
N GLU A 195 4.68 17.77 3.09
CA GLU A 195 5.82 18.58 3.49
C GLU A 195 6.05 18.42 5.00
N ASP A 196 7.31 18.48 5.43
CA ASP A 196 7.75 18.31 6.82
C ASP A 196 7.47 16.94 7.47
N MET A 197 6.91 15.97 6.75
CA MET A 197 6.69 14.62 7.29
C MET A 197 8.01 13.89 7.57
N PHE A 198 9.00 14.01 6.69
CA PHE A 198 10.30 13.34 6.82
C PHE A 198 11.42 14.38 6.79
N GLU A 199 12.41 14.23 7.67
CA GLU A 199 13.56 15.14 7.76
C GLU A 199 14.52 15.03 6.57
N ALA A 200 14.52 13.90 5.88
CA ALA A 200 15.42 13.60 4.77
C ALA A 200 14.65 13.07 3.55
N PRO A 201 15.12 13.37 2.32
CA PRO A 201 14.52 12.85 1.08
C PRO A 201 14.77 11.35 0.90
N GLU A 202 15.79 10.82 1.58
CA GLU A 202 16.14 9.40 1.61
C GLU A 202 16.24 8.94 3.07
N ILE A 203 15.51 7.88 3.40
CA ILE A 203 15.47 7.29 4.75
C ILE A 203 15.78 5.79 4.69
N GLU A 204 16.09 5.19 5.84
CA GLU A 204 16.33 3.76 5.94
C GLU A 204 15.12 2.98 5.37
N ASN A 205 15.38 1.87 4.67
CA ASN A 205 14.35 0.92 4.25
C ASN A 205 13.77 0.17 5.46
N ASN A 206 12.99 0.90 6.26
CA ASN A 206 12.42 0.51 7.53
C ASN A 206 10.97 1.02 7.58
N LEU A 207 10.01 0.11 7.40
CA LEU A 207 8.60 0.51 7.34
C LEU A 207 8.02 0.81 8.74
N LYS A 208 8.65 0.34 9.82
CA LYS A 208 8.29 0.73 11.19
C LYS A 208 8.59 2.20 11.44
N LEU A 209 9.75 2.68 10.95
CA LEU A 209 10.10 4.11 11.00
C LEU A 209 9.06 4.95 10.26
N VAL A 210 8.69 4.53 9.04
CA VAL A 210 7.63 5.20 8.26
C VAL A 210 6.31 5.24 9.03
N ASP A 211 5.90 4.14 9.65
CA ASP A 211 4.67 4.06 10.44
C ASP A 211 4.67 5.02 11.62
N ASP A 212 5.76 5.04 12.40
CA ASP A 212 5.90 5.94 13.53
C ASP A 212 5.90 7.41 13.09
N THR A 213 6.59 7.73 11.99
CA THR A 213 6.63 9.08 11.44
C THR A 213 5.25 9.54 10.94
N ILE A 214 4.50 8.69 10.25
CA ILE A 214 3.14 9.02 9.79
C ILE A 214 2.23 9.28 11.00
N ARG A 215 2.32 8.43 12.04
CA ARG A 215 1.54 8.60 13.27
C ARG A 215 1.90 9.91 13.98
N ASP A 216 3.19 10.19 14.15
CA ASP A 216 3.66 11.42 14.77
C ASP A 216 3.17 12.66 13.99
N PHE A 217 3.26 12.64 12.65
CA PHE A 217 2.81 13.73 11.79
C PHE A 217 1.32 14.04 11.94
N TYR A 218 0.47 13.01 12.05
CA TYR A 218 -0.97 13.18 12.24
C TYR A 218 -1.40 13.29 13.71
N GLY A 219 -0.46 13.27 14.66
CA GLY A 219 -0.73 13.34 16.09
C GLY A 219 -1.39 12.08 16.67
N TRP A 220 -1.14 10.92 16.08
CA TRP A 220 -1.63 9.61 16.54
C TRP A 220 -0.64 8.97 17.50
N GLU A 221 -1.14 8.11 18.40
CA GLU A 221 -0.25 7.31 19.24
C GLU A 221 0.52 6.29 18.39
N LYS A 222 1.84 6.18 18.66
CA LYS A 222 2.67 5.12 18.10
C LYS A 222 2.08 3.77 18.44
N TYR A 223 1.90 2.93 17.43
CA TYR A 223 1.40 1.60 17.65
C TYR A 223 2.50 0.72 18.25
N LYS A 224 2.16 0.05 19.35
CA LYS A 224 2.93 -1.05 19.94
C LYS A 224 1.97 -2.20 20.18
N SER A 225 2.46 -3.42 20.00
CA SER A 225 1.66 -4.61 20.24
C SER A 225 1.24 -4.68 21.72
N LYS A 226 0.11 -5.34 22.01
CA LYS A 226 -0.40 -5.43 23.40
C LYS A 226 0.51 -6.26 24.33
N GLU A 227 1.38 -7.11 23.78
CA GLU A 227 2.36 -7.88 24.58
C GLU A 227 3.42 -6.95 25.20
N ASP A 228 3.74 -5.81 24.56
CA ASP A 228 4.72 -4.84 25.07
C ASP A 228 4.17 -3.94 26.20
N LYS A 229 2.84 -3.86 26.35
CA LYS A 229 2.21 -3.05 27.41
C LYS A 229 2.23 -3.73 28.79
N GLN A 230 2.78 -4.95 28.89
CA GLN A 230 2.92 -5.71 30.14
C GLN A 230 4.39 -5.90 30.57
N SER A 231 5.34 -5.21 29.90
CA SER A 231 6.77 -5.18 30.28
C SER A 231 7.11 -3.95 31.11
#